data_AF-A0A5E3WSL5-F1
#
_entry.id   AF-A0A5E3WSL5-F1
#
_cell.length_a   1.000
_cell.length_b   1.000
_cell.length_c   1.000
_cell.angle_alpha   90.00
_cell.angle_beta   90.00
_cell.angle_gamma   90.00
#
_symmetry.space_group_name_H-M   'P 1'
#
loop_
_entity.id
_entity.type
_entity.pdbx_description
1 polymer ?
#
loop_
_entity_poly.entity_id
_entity_poly.type
_entity_poly.pdbx_seq_one_letter_code
_entity_poly.pdbx_strand_id
1 'polypeptide(L)'
;MPQVSERPPPYSREWPSCPPPLQTDVGHRAWAFQCAFENTREIVRYSVLQTFKAWQGDWALKGQNISRGDLQQAYSQAPEDLKQAVEWQVKWDSPVVMVSDHSRRWHEYVRRREAGTHEDILSVHKFEQEYDAASPATQRAVQLTVSAWTSYNGPARLEPPERDRLASVIEDASPSLKLALCFVLKMGLDLPYQRMQTIDEKKASIQQVVAQHRARVPAWDVRGKAAGLW
;
A
#
# COMPACT_ATOMS: atom_id res chain seq x y z
N MET A 1 14.78 55.20 -26.74
CA MET A 1 15.16 53.80 -26.48
C MET A 1 14.56 53.40 -25.15
N PRO A 2 13.63 52.41 -25.08
CA PRO A 2 13.02 52.04 -23.81
C PRO A 2 13.98 51.16 -23.00
N GLN A 3 14.14 51.48 -21.72
CA GLN A 3 14.86 50.67 -20.75
C GLN A 3 14.21 49.28 -20.64
N VAL A 4 14.98 48.24 -20.93
CA VAL A 4 14.58 46.85 -20.69
C VAL A 4 14.70 46.59 -19.19
N SER A 5 13.57 46.26 -18.55
CA SER A 5 13.51 45.82 -17.16
C SER A 5 14.28 44.50 -17.01
N GLU A 6 15.39 44.51 -16.26
CA GLU A 6 16.21 43.31 -15.97
C GLU A 6 15.55 42.33 -14.97
N ARG A 7 14.31 42.60 -14.53
CA ARG A 7 13.60 41.70 -13.61
C ARG A 7 12.80 40.66 -14.39
N PRO A 8 13.01 39.36 -14.17
CA PRO A 8 12.19 38.33 -14.79
C PRO A 8 10.73 38.52 -14.36
N PRO A 9 9.75 38.20 -15.23
CA PRO A 9 8.34 38.36 -14.93
C PRO A 9 7.94 37.54 -13.68
N PRO A 10 6.94 38.00 -12.91
CA PRO A 10 6.56 37.42 -11.60
C PRO A 10 6.02 35.98 -11.64
N TYR A 11 6.02 35.34 -12.81
CA TYR A 11 5.62 33.94 -13.01
C TYR A 11 6.80 32.98 -13.18
N SER A 12 8.04 33.46 -13.11
CA SER A 12 9.21 32.59 -12.97
C SER A 12 9.30 32.03 -11.54
N ARG A 13 8.31 31.23 -11.13
CA ARG A 13 8.58 30.20 -10.14
C ARG A 13 9.54 29.24 -10.82
N GLU A 14 10.82 29.40 -10.55
CA GLU A 14 11.80 28.32 -10.73
C GLU A 14 11.12 27.06 -10.20
N TRP A 15 10.82 26.12 -11.10
CA TRP A 15 10.45 24.78 -10.66
C TRP A 15 11.59 24.35 -9.74
N PRO A 16 11.32 23.94 -8.49
CA PRO A 16 12.38 23.36 -7.68
C PRO A 16 12.91 22.18 -8.48
N SER A 17 14.08 22.38 -9.08
CA SER A 17 14.74 21.38 -9.90
C SER A 17 14.94 20.18 -8.99
N CYS A 18 14.40 19.02 -9.39
CA CYS A 18 14.63 17.79 -8.63
C CYS A 18 16.12 17.68 -8.31
N PRO A 19 16.49 17.29 -7.07
CA PRO A 19 17.88 17.08 -6.74
C PRO A 19 18.51 16.07 -7.72
N PRO A 20 19.82 16.17 -7.99
CA PRO A 20 20.50 15.22 -8.86
C PRO A 20 20.39 13.80 -8.30
N PRO A 21 20.39 12.76 -9.16
CA PRO A 21 20.30 11.38 -8.70
C PRO A 21 21.46 11.00 -7.77
N LEU A 22 21.18 10.19 -6.75
CA LEU A 22 22.22 9.54 -5.95
C LEU A 22 23.07 8.63 -6.86
N GLN A 23 24.38 8.55 -6.62
CA GLN A 23 25.32 7.80 -7.47
C GLN A 23 25.23 6.26 -7.34
N THR A 24 24.22 5.73 -6.66
CA THR A 24 24.04 4.27 -6.45
C THR A 24 23.05 3.68 -7.47
N ASP A 25 23.07 2.36 -7.66
CA ASP A 25 22.18 1.63 -8.60
C ASP A 25 20.68 1.85 -8.27
N VAL A 26 20.37 2.08 -6.98
CA VAL A 26 19.03 2.44 -6.47
C VAL A 26 18.70 3.93 -6.70
N GLY A 27 19.68 4.72 -7.13
CA GLY A 27 19.60 6.16 -7.31
C GLY A 27 18.56 6.59 -8.34
N HIS A 28 18.38 5.82 -9.41
CA HIS A 28 17.39 6.11 -10.45
C HIS A 28 15.94 5.95 -9.97
N ARG A 29 15.60 4.89 -9.23
CA ARG A 29 14.24 4.69 -8.67
C ARG A 29 13.93 5.75 -7.61
N ALA A 30 14.88 6.02 -6.73
CA ALA A 30 14.73 7.04 -5.70
C ALA A 30 14.58 8.45 -6.29
N TRP A 31 15.33 8.77 -7.35
CA TRP A 31 15.21 10.02 -8.08
C TRP A 31 13.86 10.15 -8.79
N ALA A 32 13.42 9.10 -9.49
CA ALA A 32 12.12 9.08 -10.15
C ALA A 32 10.97 9.26 -9.14
N PHE A 33 11.07 8.62 -7.97
CA PHE A 33 10.13 8.81 -6.88
C PHE A 33 10.13 10.25 -6.37
N GLN A 34 11.30 10.87 -6.13
CA GLN A 34 11.41 12.28 -5.73
C GLN A 34 10.69 13.19 -6.73
N CYS A 35 10.95 13.02 -8.02
CA CYS A 35 10.32 13.86 -9.03
C CYS A 35 8.81 13.63 -9.12
N ALA A 36 8.34 12.39 -8.98
CA ALA A 36 6.91 12.12 -8.93
C ALA A 36 6.26 12.75 -7.68
N PHE A 37 6.92 12.64 -6.52
CA PHE A 37 6.49 13.27 -5.26
C PHE A 37 6.36 14.80 -5.40
N GLU A 38 7.36 15.48 -5.96
CA GLU A 38 7.33 16.95 -6.10
C GLU A 38 6.18 17.44 -6.99
N ASN A 39 5.73 16.61 -7.94
CA ASN A 39 4.61 16.90 -8.83
C ASN A 39 3.22 16.62 -8.22
N THR A 40 3.14 15.97 -7.06
CA THR A 40 1.84 15.70 -6.38
C THR A 40 1.28 16.94 -5.69
N ARG A 41 0.00 16.89 -5.29
CA ARG A 41 -0.60 17.93 -4.43
C ARG A 41 0.08 17.98 -3.07
N GLU A 42 0.15 19.17 -2.46
CA GLU A 42 0.82 19.35 -1.17
C GLU A 42 0.27 18.43 -0.06
N ILE A 43 -1.05 18.19 -0.05
CA ILE A 43 -1.70 17.24 0.87
C ILE A 43 -1.21 15.79 0.70
N VAL A 44 -0.87 15.39 -0.53
CA VAL A 44 -0.30 14.07 -0.82
C VAL A 44 1.15 14.03 -0.36
N ARG A 45 1.95 15.07 -0.67
CA ARG A 45 3.33 15.19 -0.17
C ARG A 45 3.40 15.09 1.35
N TYR A 46 2.56 15.85 2.04
CA TYR A 46 2.43 15.77 3.50
C TYR A 46 2.13 14.33 3.95
N SER A 47 1.15 13.67 3.33
CA SER A 47 0.76 12.31 3.71
C SER A 47 1.85 11.27 3.45
N VAL A 48 2.70 11.47 2.43
CA VAL A 48 3.87 10.64 2.15
C VAL A 48 4.91 10.80 3.26
N LEU A 49 5.28 12.02 3.63
CA LEU A 49 6.24 12.28 4.71
C LEU A 49 5.72 11.75 6.06
N GLN A 50 4.43 11.91 6.34
CA GLN A 50 3.80 11.31 7.53
C GLN A 50 3.78 9.78 7.48
N THR A 51 3.66 9.16 6.31
CA THR A 51 3.70 7.70 6.14
C THR A 51 5.08 7.15 6.46
N PHE A 52 6.16 7.78 5.98
CA PHE A 52 7.51 7.43 6.43
C PHE A 52 7.63 7.47 7.95
N LYS A 53 7.22 8.59 8.57
CA LYS A 53 7.28 8.77 10.02
C LYS A 53 6.46 7.73 10.80
N ALA A 54 5.24 7.45 10.35
CA ALA A 54 4.26 6.64 11.07
C ALA A 54 4.38 5.13 10.78
N TRP A 55 5.30 4.73 9.89
CA TRP A 55 5.49 3.32 9.55
C TRP A 55 5.86 2.48 10.78
N GLN A 56 5.07 1.44 11.04
CA GLN A 56 5.21 0.59 12.22
C GLN A 56 6.28 -0.48 12.05
N GLY A 57 6.56 -0.91 10.82
CA GLY A 57 7.65 -1.84 10.53
C GLY A 57 9.01 -1.23 10.90
N ASP A 58 9.99 -2.08 11.17
CA ASP A 58 11.34 -1.62 11.50
C ASP A 58 12.09 -1.16 10.25
N TRP A 59 12.73 0.00 10.34
CA TRP A 59 13.55 0.58 9.29
C TRP A 59 14.39 1.74 9.84
N ALA A 60 15.39 2.19 9.08
CA ALA A 60 16.46 3.07 9.56
C ALA A 60 16.00 4.42 10.13
N LEU A 61 14.97 5.04 9.55
CA LEU A 61 14.51 6.39 9.93
C LEU A 61 13.14 6.40 10.62
N LYS A 62 12.77 5.28 11.25
CA LYS A 62 11.49 5.12 11.95
C LYS A 62 11.24 6.24 12.96
N GLY A 63 10.06 6.86 12.88
CA GLY A 63 9.65 7.95 13.77
C GLY A 63 10.31 9.32 13.51
N GLN A 64 11.29 9.40 12.61
CA GLN A 64 11.99 10.64 12.30
C GLN A 64 11.16 11.53 11.36
N ASN A 65 11.33 12.85 11.49
CA ASN A 65 10.78 13.79 10.51
C ASN A 65 11.75 13.87 9.33
N ILE A 66 11.25 13.57 8.12
CA ILE A 66 12.04 13.58 6.90
C ILE A 66 11.75 14.87 6.17
N SER A 67 12.80 15.63 5.88
CA SER A 67 12.68 16.83 5.06
C SER A 67 12.45 16.46 3.59
N ARG A 68 11.90 17.40 2.81
CA ARG A 68 11.74 17.19 1.36
C ARG A 68 13.07 16.98 0.64
N GLY A 69 14.14 17.61 1.13
CA GLY A 69 15.50 17.48 0.57
C GLY A 69 16.13 16.10 0.82
N ASP A 70 15.80 15.47 1.96
CA ASP A 70 16.35 14.16 2.34
C ASP A 70 15.51 12.98 1.82
N LEU A 71 14.38 13.26 1.15
CA LEU A 71 13.40 12.25 0.77
C LEU A 71 13.98 11.19 -0.17
N GLN A 72 14.85 11.56 -1.11
CA GLN A 72 15.49 10.60 -2.00
C GLN A 72 16.36 9.59 -1.21
N GLN A 73 17.12 10.07 -0.22
CA GLN A 73 17.93 9.22 0.64
C GLN A 73 17.03 8.36 1.56
N ALA A 74 16.01 8.95 2.18
CA ALA A 74 15.05 8.22 3.00
C ALA A 74 14.36 7.09 2.22
N TYR A 75 13.89 7.39 1.01
CA TYR A 75 13.29 6.41 0.12
C TYR A 75 14.29 5.30 -0.22
N SER A 76 15.56 5.61 -0.52
CA SER A 76 16.56 4.57 -0.84
C SER A 76 16.74 3.54 0.29
N GLN A 77 16.69 3.99 1.55
CA GLN A 77 16.84 3.18 2.76
C GLN A 77 15.55 2.50 3.22
N ALA A 78 14.41 2.84 2.64
CA ALA A 78 13.13 2.28 3.05
C ALA A 78 13.00 0.80 2.65
N PRO A 79 12.33 -0.02 3.48
CA PRO A 79 11.96 -1.38 3.11
C PRO A 79 10.99 -1.36 1.93
N GLU A 80 10.95 -2.46 1.16
CA GLU A 80 10.17 -2.51 -0.08
C GLU A 80 8.67 -2.25 0.14
N ASP A 81 8.10 -2.76 1.22
CA ASP A 81 6.69 -2.51 1.57
C ASP A 81 6.38 -1.02 1.80
N LEU A 82 7.30 -0.29 2.44
CA LEU A 82 7.16 1.15 2.62
C LEU A 82 7.30 1.89 1.29
N LYS A 83 8.26 1.49 0.44
CA LYS A 83 8.42 2.01 -0.93
C LYS A 83 7.12 1.85 -1.73
N GLN A 84 6.54 0.65 -1.72
CA GLN A 84 5.27 0.37 -2.39
C GLN A 84 4.12 1.21 -1.85
N ALA A 85 4.07 1.45 -0.53
CA ALA A 85 3.04 2.28 0.09
C ALA A 85 3.11 3.74 -0.39
N VAL A 86 4.29 4.35 -0.36
CA VAL A 86 4.45 5.76 -0.78
C VAL A 86 4.33 5.92 -2.30
N GLU A 87 4.82 4.96 -3.09
CA GLU A 87 4.60 4.93 -4.54
C GLU A 87 3.12 4.82 -4.89
N TRP A 88 2.36 4.04 -4.13
CA TRP A 88 0.91 3.93 -4.30
C TRP A 88 0.21 5.27 -4.05
N GLN A 89 0.61 6.00 -2.99
CA GLN A 89 0.06 7.33 -2.70
C GLN A 89 0.33 8.31 -3.83
N VAL A 90 1.56 8.34 -4.36
CA VAL A 90 1.95 9.20 -5.47
C VAL A 90 1.22 8.83 -6.76
N LYS A 91 1.19 7.53 -7.09
CA LYS A 91 0.54 7.02 -8.31
C LYS A 91 -0.94 7.36 -8.40
N TRP A 92 -1.65 7.28 -7.27
CA TRP A 92 -3.09 7.53 -7.22
C TRP A 92 -3.44 8.92 -6.66
N ASP A 93 -2.43 9.78 -6.47
CA ASP A 93 -2.56 11.12 -5.89
C ASP A 93 -3.45 11.10 -4.63
N SER A 94 -3.19 10.15 -3.74
CA SER A 94 -4.07 9.77 -2.63
C SER A 94 -3.52 10.27 -1.28
N PRO A 95 -4.20 11.22 -0.61
CA PRO A 95 -3.76 11.73 0.68
C PRO A 95 -4.19 10.81 1.81
N VAL A 96 -3.28 9.95 2.25
CA VAL A 96 -3.52 8.98 3.32
C VAL A 96 -2.22 8.75 4.10
N VAL A 97 -2.30 8.64 5.43
CA VAL A 97 -1.15 8.19 6.22
C VAL A 97 -1.27 6.69 6.44
N MET A 98 -0.32 5.94 5.88
CA MET A 98 -0.24 4.49 6.03
C MET A 98 0.72 4.13 7.15
N VAL A 99 0.42 3.07 7.89
CA VAL A 99 1.25 2.61 9.01
C VAL A 99 1.88 1.24 8.76
N SER A 100 1.40 0.52 7.75
CA SER A 100 1.84 -0.83 7.39
C SER A 100 1.41 -1.17 5.95
N ASP A 101 1.94 -2.27 5.40
CA ASP A 101 1.54 -2.77 4.08
C ASP A 101 0.06 -3.16 4.03
N HIS A 102 -0.50 -3.64 5.16
CA HIS A 102 -1.95 -3.89 5.26
C HIS A 102 -2.76 -2.64 4.96
N SER A 103 -2.31 -1.46 5.43
CA SER A 103 -2.99 -0.19 5.15
C SER A 103 -3.06 0.04 3.64
N ARG A 104 -1.94 -0.13 2.93
CA ARG A 104 -1.87 0.01 1.47
C ARG A 104 -2.81 -0.97 0.78
N ARG A 105 -2.79 -2.25 1.16
CA ARG A 105 -3.64 -3.30 0.58
C ARG A 105 -5.13 -3.00 0.78
N TRP A 106 -5.52 -2.47 1.95
CA TRP A 106 -6.90 -2.07 2.23
C TRP A 106 -7.37 -0.92 1.35
N HIS A 107 -6.53 0.11 1.18
CA HIS A 107 -6.86 1.22 0.28
C HIS A 107 -6.91 0.78 -1.18
N GLU A 108 -6.00 -0.07 -1.63
CA GLU A 108 -6.05 -0.64 -2.99
C GLU A 108 -7.29 -1.50 -3.21
N TYR A 109 -7.69 -2.30 -2.21
CA TYR A 109 -8.92 -3.09 -2.24
C TYR A 109 -10.15 -2.20 -2.44
N VAL A 110 -10.31 -1.16 -1.61
CA VAL A 110 -11.44 -0.22 -1.72
C VAL A 110 -11.39 0.52 -3.05
N ARG A 111 -10.22 1.01 -3.48
CA ARG A 111 -10.05 1.70 -4.77
C ARG A 111 -10.47 0.83 -5.95
N ARG A 112 -10.04 -0.43 -6.01
CA ARG A 112 -10.42 -1.36 -7.09
C ARG A 112 -11.90 -1.68 -7.06
N ARG A 113 -12.49 -1.84 -5.87
CA ARG A 113 -13.93 -2.06 -5.69
C ARG A 113 -14.75 -0.88 -6.23
N GLU A 114 -14.38 0.35 -5.85
CA GLU A 114 -15.03 1.58 -6.31
C GLU A 114 -14.88 1.79 -7.82
N ALA A 115 -13.74 1.40 -8.39
CA ALA A 115 -13.49 1.46 -9.82
C ALA A 115 -14.12 0.30 -10.63
N GLY A 116 -14.80 -0.66 -9.98
CA GLY A 116 -15.36 -1.83 -10.66
C GLY A 116 -14.32 -2.79 -11.27
N THR A 117 -13.04 -2.67 -10.87
CA THR A 117 -11.93 -3.50 -11.39
C THR A 117 -11.47 -4.56 -10.38
N HIS A 118 -12.25 -4.76 -9.33
CA HIS A 118 -11.96 -5.74 -8.30
C HIS A 118 -12.38 -7.13 -8.72
N GLU A 119 -11.40 -8.02 -8.81
CA GLU A 119 -11.61 -9.46 -8.91
C GLU A 119 -11.64 -10.03 -7.49
N ASP A 120 -12.70 -10.74 -7.10
CA ASP A 120 -12.82 -11.36 -5.78
C ASP A 120 -12.10 -12.72 -5.71
N ILE A 121 -12.28 -13.57 -6.74
CA ILE A 121 -11.63 -14.87 -6.89
C ILE A 121 -10.61 -14.78 -8.03
N LEU A 122 -9.33 -15.06 -7.73
CA LEU A 122 -8.27 -15.12 -8.74
C LEU A 122 -8.35 -16.40 -9.56
N SER A 123 -7.87 -16.36 -10.80
CA SER A 123 -7.48 -17.60 -11.51
C SER A 123 -6.38 -18.33 -10.73
N VAL A 124 -6.32 -19.66 -10.85
CA VAL A 124 -5.33 -20.49 -10.13
C VAL A 124 -3.91 -20.02 -10.40
N HIS A 125 -3.58 -19.78 -11.67
CA HIS A 125 -2.26 -19.29 -12.06
C HIS A 125 -1.90 -17.96 -11.37
N LYS A 126 -2.83 -16.99 -11.34
CA LYS A 126 -2.61 -15.70 -10.69
C LYS A 126 -2.52 -15.83 -9.18
N PHE A 127 -3.33 -16.72 -8.59
CA PHE A 127 -3.24 -17.05 -7.17
C PHE A 127 -1.84 -17.58 -6.82
N GLU A 128 -1.32 -18.54 -7.59
CA GLU A 128 0.00 -19.11 -7.34
C GLU A 128 1.11 -18.07 -7.43
N GLN A 129 1.08 -17.22 -8.46
CA GLN A 129 2.03 -16.11 -8.57
C GLN A 129 1.96 -15.16 -7.37
N GLU A 130 0.76 -14.76 -6.95
CA GLU A 130 0.57 -13.90 -5.78
C GLU A 130 1.00 -14.61 -4.48
N TYR A 131 0.78 -15.92 -4.37
CA TYR A 131 1.18 -16.74 -3.23
C TYR A 131 2.71 -16.83 -3.12
N ASP A 132 3.39 -17.14 -4.21
CA ASP A 132 4.86 -17.30 -4.23
C ASP A 132 5.56 -15.97 -3.94
N ALA A 133 4.95 -14.85 -4.34
CA ALA A 133 5.43 -13.51 -4.02
C ALA A 133 5.05 -13.02 -2.61
N ALA A 134 4.16 -13.71 -1.90
CA ALA A 134 3.69 -13.29 -0.58
C ALA A 134 4.70 -13.55 0.53
N SER A 135 4.55 -12.86 1.66
CA SER A 135 5.37 -13.11 2.85
C SER A 135 5.17 -14.54 3.38
N PRO A 136 6.17 -15.15 4.04
CA PRO A 136 6.02 -16.47 4.66
C PRO A 136 4.84 -16.55 5.64
N ALA A 137 4.55 -15.47 6.36
CA ALA A 137 3.40 -15.38 7.26
C ALA A 137 2.08 -15.48 6.50
N THR A 138 1.95 -14.76 5.37
CA THR A 138 0.77 -14.82 4.50
C THR A 138 0.61 -16.18 3.83
N GLN A 139 1.69 -16.74 3.31
CA GLN A 139 1.72 -18.09 2.74
C GLN A 139 1.22 -19.13 3.74
N ARG A 140 1.68 -19.02 5.00
CA ARG A 140 1.25 -19.89 6.10
C ARG A 140 -0.22 -19.68 6.45
N ALA A 141 -0.69 -18.44 6.53
CA ALA A 141 -2.09 -18.11 6.80
C ALA A 141 -3.04 -18.69 5.75
N VAL A 142 -2.64 -18.67 4.47
CA VAL A 142 -3.39 -19.29 3.38
C VAL A 142 -3.50 -20.81 3.57
N GLN A 143 -2.40 -21.50 3.85
CA GLN A 143 -2.42 -22.94 4.11
C GLN A 143 -3.31 -23.29 5.32
N LEU A 144 -3.16 -22.54 6.42
CA LEU A 144 -3.96 -22.71 7.63
C LEU A 144 -5.45 -22.40 7.39
N THR A 145 -5.77 -21.48 6.47
CA THR A 145 -7.15 -21.17 6.09
C THR A 145 -7.83 -22.39 5.48
N VAL A 146 -7.15 -23.17 4.63
CA VAL A 146 -7.71 -24.42 4.09
C VAL A 146 -8.11 -25.38 5.22
N SER A 147 -7.20 -25.62 6.16
CA SER A 147 -7.45 -26.51 7.30
C SER A 147 -8.55 -26.01 8.22
N ALA A 148 -8.48 -24.74 8.62
CA ALA A 148 -9.45 -24.13 9.53
C ALA A 148 -10.86 -24.13 8.91
N TRP A 149 -10.95 -23.78 7.62
CA TRP A 149 -12.20 -23.74 6.89
C TRP A 149 -12.83 -25.12 6.74
N THR A 150 -12.06 -26.13 6.35
CA THR A 150 -12.56 -27.51 6.18
C THR A 150 -12.94 -28.13 7.52
N SER A 151 -12.21 -27.83 8.59
CA SER A 151 -12.54 -28.28 9.95
C SER A 151 -13.83 -27.66 10.47
N TYR A 152 -14.13 -26.41 10.10
CA TYR A 152 -15.34 -25.71 10.55
C TYR A 152 -16.57 -26.04 9.69
N ASN A 153 -16.41 -26.16 8.37
CA ASN A 153 -17.53 -26.29 7.42
C ASN A 153 -17.72 -27.72 6.88
N GLY A 154 -16.80 -28.64 7.15
CA GLY A 154 -16.79 -29.99 6.57
C GLY A 154 -16.79 -31.11 7.63
N PRO A 155 -16.98 -32.36 7.19
CA PRO A 155 -17.02 -33.52 8.09
C PRO A 155 -15.63 -33.98 8.56
N ALA A 156 -14.56 -33.50 7.93
CA ALA A 156 -13.19 -33.95 8.18
C ALA A 156 -12.21 -32.78 8.23
N ARG A 157 -11.27 -32.87 9.17
CA ARG A 157 -10.13 -31.96 9.29
C ARG A 157 -9.09 -32.33 8.24
N LEU A 158 -8.74 -31.38 7.38
CA LEU A 158 -7.59 -31.52 6.48
C LEU A 158 -6.37 -30.85 7.12
N GLU A 159 -5.22 -31.53 7.02
CA GLU A 159 -3.94 -30.91 7.35
C GLU A 159 -3.62 -29.78 6.36
N PRO A 160 -2.85 -28.76 6.78
CA PRO A 160 -2.51 -27.64 5.91
C PRO A 160 -1.80 -28.15 4.65
N PRO A 161 -2.29 -27.81 3.45
CA PRO A 161 -1.70 -28.33 2.23
C PRO A 161 -0.27 -27.79 2.06
N GLU A 162 0.62 -28.67 1.61
CA GLU A 162 1.93 -28.29 1.12
C GLU A 162 1.80 -27.47 -0.18
N ARG A 163 2.84 -26.71 -0.50
CA ARG A 163 2.86 -25.82 -1.68
C ARG A 163 2.49 -26.56 -2.97
N ASP A 164 3.01 -27.77 -3.17
CA ASP A 164 2.84 -28.56 -4.40
C ASP A 164 1.40 -29.05 -4.59
N ARG A 165 0.61 -29.10 -3.52
CA ARG A 165 -0.79 -29.54 -3.56
C ARG A 165 -1.78 -28.38 -3.55
N LEU A 166 -1.30 -27.15 -3.36
CA LEU A 166 -2.16 -25.98 -3.16
C LEU A 166 -3.01 -25.68 -4.39
N ALA A 167 -2.45 -25.82 -5.60
CA ALA A 167 -3.18 -25.58 -6.85
C ALA A 167 -4.41 -26.50 -6.97
N SER A 168 -4.24 -27.81 -6.80
CA SER A 168 -5.33 -28.79 -6.84
C SER A 168 -6.38 -28.54 -5.76
N VAL A 169 -5.94 -28.21 -4.54
CA VAL A 169 -6.86 -27.84 -3.44
C VAL A 169 -7.69 -26.62 -3.80
N ILE A 170 -7.10 -25.62 -4.45
CA ILE A 170 -7.83 -24.43 -4.89
C ILE A 170 -8.78 -24.78 -6.02
N GLU A 171 -8.40 -25.59 -6.99
CA GLU A 171 -9.27 -26.00 -8.10
C GLU A 171 -10.56 -26.67 -7.58
N ASP A 172 -10.41 -27.59 -6.64
CA ASP A 172 -11.50 -28.37 -6.05
C ASP A 172 -12.28 -27.61 -4.95
N ALA A 173 -11.74 -26.49 -4.46
CA ALA A 173 -12.36 -25.74 -3.38
C ALA A 173 -13.74 -25.17 -3.75
N SER A 174 -14.62 -25.12 -2.75
CA SER A 174 -15.91 -24.42 -2.86
C SER A 174 -15.69 -22.93 -3.16
N PRO A 175 -16.66 -22.25 -3.81
CA PRO A 175 -16.54 -20.82 -4.09
C PRO A 175 -16.24 -19.97 -2.85
N SER A 176 -16.81 -20.33 -1.69
CA SER A 176 -16.58 -19.63 -0.43
C SER A 176 -15.17 -19.82 0.13
N LEU A 177 -14.59 -21.02 0.00
CA LEU A 177 -13.19 -21.24 0.35
C LEU A 177 -12.24 -20.52 -0.62
N LYS A 178 -12.52 -20.54 -1.93
CA LYS A 178 -11.76 -19.77 -2.93
C LYS A 178 -11.73 -18.28 -2.60
N LEU A 179 -12.89 -17.72 -2.25
CA LEU A 179 -13.02 -16.34 -1.79
C LEU A 179 -12.17 -16.07 -0.54
N ALA A 180 -12.22 -16.97 0.45
CA ALA A 180 -11.45 -16.83 1.68
C ALA A 180 -9.95 -16.82 1.43
N LEU A 181 -9.45 -17.78 0.64
CA LEU A 181 -8.03 -17.88 0.30
C LEU A 181 -7.57 -16.65 -0.47
N CYS A 182 -8.33 -16.23 -1.48
CA CYS A 182 -8.03 -15.02 -2.26
C CYS A 182 -8.04 -13.76 -1.37
N PHE A 183 -8.98 -13.67 -0.42
CA PHE A 183 -9.06 -12.54 0.50
C PHE A 183 -7.85 -12.48 1.44
N VAL A 184 -7.49 -13.59 2.08
CA VAL A 184 -6.31 -13.70 2.95
C VAL A 184 -5.04 -13.30 2.20
N LEU A 185 -4.88 -13.84 0.98
CA LEU A 185 -3.73 -13.56 0.13
C LEU A 185 -3.66 -12.09 -0.29
N LYS A 186 -4.75 -11.54 -0.85
CA LYS A 186 -4.81 -10.14 -1.32
C LYS A 186 -4.59 -9.16 -0.20
N MET A 187 -5.18 -9.41 0.98
CA MET A 187 -5.01 -8.55 2.15
C MET A 187 -3.69 -8.76 2.88
N GLY A 188 -2.90 -9.78 2.52
CA GLY A 188 -1.61 -10.05 3.14
C GLY A 188 -1.74 -10.46 4.61
N LEU A 189 -2.84 -11.13 4.97
CA LEU A 189 -3.12 -11.46 6.36
C LEU A 189 -2.20 -12.57 6.85
N ASP A 190 -1.89 -12.55 8.14
CA ASP A 190 -1.06 -13.51 8.85
C ASP A 190 -1.88 -14.51 9.69
N LEU A 191 -3.21 -14.36 9.68
CA LEU A 191 -4.14 -15.20 10.43
C LEU A 191 -5.11 -15.94 9.49
N PRO A 192 -5.44 -17.21 9.80
CA PRO A 192 -6.38 -17.99 9.01
C PRO A 192 -7.83 -17.56 9.26
N TYR A 193 -8.69 -17.82 8.28
CA TYR A 193 -10.14 -17.61 8.38
C TYR A 193 -10.87 -18.93 8.20
N GLN A 194 -12.00 -19.09 8.89
CA GLN A 194 -12.78 -20.34 8.87
C GLN A 194 -14.25 -20.15 8.46
N ARG A 195 -14.72 -18.91 8.35
CA ARG A 195 -16.12 -18.59 8.00
C ARG A 195 -16.23 -17.30 7.20
N MET A 196 -17.19 -17.25 6.28
CA MET A 196 -17.46 -16.07 5.44
C MET A 196 -17.85 -14.84 6.26
N GLN A 197 -18.64 -15.02 7.32
CA GLN A 197 -19.08 -13.91 8.17
C GLN A 197 -17.90 -13.07 8.68
N THR A 198 -16.80 -13.68 9.12
CA THR A 198 -15.63 -12.96 9.62
C THR A 198 -14.90 -12.21 8.51
N ILE A 199 -14.94 -12.73 7.28
CA ILE A 199 -14.41 -12.01 6.10
C ILE A 199 -15.27 -10.79 5.81
N ASP A 200 -16.59 -10.92 5.84
CA ASP A 200 -17.51 -9.82 5.56
C ASP A 200 -17.43 -8.72 6.63
N GLU A 201 -17.35 -9.10 7.91
CA GLU A 201 -17.07 -8.19 9.03
C GLU A 201 -15.73 -7.46 8.81
N LYS A 202 -14.68 -8.18 8.37
CA LYS A 202 -13.38 -7.57 8.08
C LYS A 202 -13.44 -6.61 6.89
N LYS A 203 -14.17 -6.96 5.83
CA LYS A 203 -14.40 -6.08 4.67
C LYS A 203 -15.12 -4.79 5.08
N ALA A 204 -16.15 -4.89 5.91
CA ALA A 204 -16.86 -3.73 6.44
C ALA A 204 -15.94 -2.86 7.31
N SER A 205 -15.14 -3.48 8.17
CA SER A 205 -14.14 -2.78 8.98
C SER A 205 -13.10 -2.06 8.11
N ILE A 206 -12.62 -2.69 7.04
CA ILE A 206 -11.70 -2.07 6.07
C ILE A 206 -12.34 -0.82 5.44
N GLN A 207 -13.58 -0.90 4.96
CA GLN A 207 -14.29 0.24 4.39
C GLN A 207 -14.42 1.38 5.40
N GLN A 208 -14.74 1.07 6.66
CA GLN A 208 -14.84 2.06 7.72
C GLN A 208 -13.49 2.74 7.98
N VAL A 209 -12.39 1.99 8.07
CA VAL A 209 -11.04 2.53 8.26
C VAL A 209 -10.65 3.44 7.10
N VAL A 210 -10.90 3.04 5.86
CA VAL A 210 -10.62 3.86 4.67
C VAL A 210 -11.45 5.15 4.69
N ALA A 211 -12.73 5.08 5.05
CA ALA A 211 -13.59 6.24 5.20
C ALA A 211 -13.09 7.20 6.30
N GLN A 212 -12.66 6.67 7.45
CA GLN A 212 -12.07 7.47 8.54
C GLN A 212 -10.78 8.18 8.10
N HIS A 213 -9.92 7.51 7.33
CA HIS A 213 -8.72 8.14 6.76
C HIS A 213 -9.08 9.28 5.83
N ARG A 214 -10.03 9.08 4.91
CA ARG A 214 -10.53 10.13 3.99
C ARG A 214 -11.11 11.32 4.76
N ALA A 215 -11.85 11.08 5.84
CA ALA A 215 -12.45 12.12 6.66
C ALA A 215 -11.42 13.00 7.41
N ARG A 216 -10.17 12.52 7.59
CA ARG A 216 -9.11 13.31 8.24
C ARG A 216 -8.44 14.32 7.31
N VAL A 217 -8.50 14.10 6.01
CA VAL A 217 -7.79 14.91 4.99
C VAL A 217 -8.17 16.40 5.07
N PRO A 218 -9.47 16.79 5.12
CA PRO A 218 -9.83 18.20 5.18
C PRO A 218 -9.29 18.91 6.43
N ALA A 219 -9.16 18.19 7.55
CA ALA A 219 -8.62 18.75 8.78
C ALA A 219 -7.10 19.00 8.69
N TRP A 220 -6.36 18.27 7.85
CA TRP A 220 -4.95 18.53 7.59
C TRP A 220 -4.76 19.80 6.75
N ASP A 221 -5.62 20.01 5.76
CA ASP A 221 -5.63 21.21 4.91
C ASP A 221 -5.98 22.46 5.73
N VAL A 222 -7.10 22.44 6.47
CA VAL A 222 -7.59 23.59 7.26
C VAL A 222 -6.60 24.02 8.35
N ARG A 223 -5.92 23.07 8.98
CA ARG A 223 -4.94 23.36 10.04
C ARG A 223 -3.55 23.71 9.49
N GLY A 224 -3.39 23.85 8.18
CA GLY A 224 -2.12 24.14 7.53
C GLY A 224 -1.06 23.07 7.74
N LYS A 225 -1.43 21.86 8.18
CA LYS A 225 -0.47 20.76 8.38
C LYS A 225 0.14 20.34 7.05
N ALA A 226 -0.65 20.43 5.99
CA ALA A 226 -0.24 20.23 4.61
C ALA A 226 0.04 21.54 3.85
N ALA A 227 0.44 22.63 4.52
CA ALA A 227 0.74 23.91 3.87
C ALA A 227 2.25 24.16 3.66
N GLY A 228 3.08 23.10 3.63
CA GLY A 228 4.49 23.21 3.26
C GLY A 228 5.41 23.91 4.28
N LEU A 229 5.12 23.79 5.59
CA LEU A 229 6.00 24.31 6.66
C LEU A 229 7.07 23.31 7.14
N TRP A 230 7.39 22.28 6.33
CA TRP A 230 8.45 21.30 6.58
C TRP A 230 9.20 20.96 5.29
#